data_AF-A0A396HTB4-F1
#
_entry.id   AF-A0A396HTB4-F1
#
_cell.length_a   1.000
_cell.length_b   1.000
_cell.length_c   1.000
_cell.angle_alpha   90.00
_cell.angle_beta   90.00
_cell.angle_gamma   90.00
#
_symmetry.space_group_name_H-M   'P 1'
#
loop_
_entity.id
_entity.type
_entity.pdbx_description
1 polymer ?
#
loop_
_entity_poly.entity_id
_entity_poly.type
_entity_poly.pdbx_seq_one_letter_code
_entity_poly.pdbx_strand_id
1 'polypeptide(L)'
;MDIINRTNHIQIFYMQTRKNMVQILKFVYAMILFISIVFLIRTQLSDIYEECETDDYCPKYRDLLYVFKCIDKRCELVEAHA
;
A
#
# COMPACT_ATOMS: atom_id res chain seq x y z
N MET A 1 47.36 -2.05 30.21
CA MET A 1 46.49 -3.15 29.72
C MET A 1 45.15 -2.62 29.16
N ASP A 2 45.02 -1.30 28.98
CA ASP A 2 43.73 -0.61 28.79
C ASP A 2 43.33 -0.41 27.31
N ILE A 3 44.30 -0.50 26.40
CA ILE A 3 44.09 -0.30 24.96
C ILE A 3 43.35 -1.49 24.34
N ILE A 4 43.68 -2.71 24.75
CA ILE A 4 43.05 -3.96 24.28
C ILE A 4 41.57 -4.03 24.73
N ASN A 5 41.27 -3.53 25.93
CA ASN A 5 39.89 -3.50 26.44
C ASN A 5 39.03 -2.48 25.68
N ARG A 6 39.61 -1.34 25.27
CA ARG A 6 38.91 -0.30 24.49
C ARG A 6 38.59 -0.75 23.06
N THR A 7 39.52 -1.43 22.37
CA THR A 7 39.27 -1.94 21.02
C THR A 7 38.21 -3.04 21.00
N ASN A 8 38.21 -3.95 21.97
CA ASN A 8 37.17 -4.99 22.08
C ASN A 8 35.77 -4.38 22.32
N HIS A 9 35.66 -3.33 23.12
CA HIS A 9 34.38 -2.66 23.37
C HIS A 9 33.80 -1.97 22.12
N ILE A 10 34.67 -1.34 21.30
CA ILE A 10 34.28 -0.73 20.02
C ILE A 10 33.82 -1.81 19.03
N GLN A 11 34.54 -2.93 18.95
CA GLN A 11 34.18 -4.06 18.07
C GLN A 11 32.83 -4.68 18.46
N ILE A 12 32.58 -4.91 19.75
CA ILE A 12 31.30 -5.43 20.25
C ILE A 12 30.15 -4.48 19.95
N PHE A 13 30.34 -3.17 20.18
CA PHE A 13 29.34 -2.16 19.86
C PHE A 13 29.00 -2.17 18.36
N TYR A 14 30.02 -2.17 17.49
CA TYR A 14 29.83 -2.19 16.04
C TYR A 14 29.13 -3.47 15.53
N MET A 15 29.39 -4.62 16.18
CA MET A 15 28.75 -5.90 15.85
C MET A 15 27.27 -5.93 16.28
N GLN A 16 26.94 -5.32 17.42
CA GLN A 16 25.56 -5.19 17.91
C GLN A 16 24.73 -4.24 17.03
N THR A 17 25.29 -3.09 16.61
CA THR A 17 24.60 -2.14 15.72
C THR A 17 24.32 -2.73 14.34
N ARG A 18 25.23 -3.55 13.79
CA ARG A 18 25.03 -4.25 12.51
C ARG A 18 23.90 -5.27 12.55
N LYS A 19 23.76 -6.03 13.63
CA LYS A 19 22.65 -6.99 13.79
C LYS A 19 21.29 -6.28 13.75
N ASN A 20 21.17 -5.17 14.47
CA ASN A 20 19.93 -4.39 14.52
C ASN A 20 19.58 -3.77 13.16
N MET A 21 20.56 -3.24 12.43
CA MET A 21 20.36 -2.69 11.08
C MET A 21 19.85 -3.73 10.08
N VAL A 22 20.37 -4.96 10.12
CA VAL A 22 19.93 -6.04 9.22
C VAL A 22 18.48 -6.45 9.53
N GLN A 23 18.09 -6.47 10.81
CA GLN A 23 16.73 -6.79 11.22
C GLN A 23 15.74 -5.71 10.78
N ILE A 24 16.10 -4.43 10.97
CA ILE A 24 15.30 -3.29 10.52
C ILE A 24 15.15 -3.31 8.99
N LEU A 25 16.25 -3.55 8.26
CA LEU A 25 16.22 -3.61 6.80
C LEU A 25 15.30 -4.73 6.29
N LYS A 26 15.35 -5.92 6.91
CA LYS A 26 14.44 -7.02 6.57
C LYS A 26 12.97 -6.67 6.84
N PHE A 27 12.70 -6.00 7.96
CA PHE A 27 11.35 -5.56 8.31
C PHE A 27 10.82 -4.53 7.31
N VAL A 28 11.61 -3.49 7.01
CA VAL A 28 11.25 -2.46 6.02
C VAL A 28 11.03 -3.07 4.65
N TYR A 29 11.90 -4.00 4.23
CA TYR A 29 11.74 -4.71 2.95
C TYR A 29 10.44 -5.52 2.88
N ALA A 30 10.09 -6.26 3.93
CA ALA A 30 8.84 -6.99 4.01
C ALA A 30 7.61 -6.06 3.97
N MET A 31 7.67 -4.92 4.66
CA MET A 31 6.61 -3.90 4.64
C MET A 31 6.42 -3.30 3.25
N ILE A 32 7.51 -2.94 2.56
CA ILE A 32 7.45 -2.41 1.19
C ILE A 32 6.82 -3.43 0.24
N LEU A 33 7.23 -4.70 0.33
CA LEU A 33 6.64 -5.78 -0.47
C LEU A 33 5.14 -5.92 -0.18
N PHE A 34 4.74 -5.94 1.09
CA PHE A 34 3.34 -6.03 1.47
C PHE A 34 2.50 -4.88 0.90
N ILE A 35 2.98 -3.64 1.08
CA ILE A 35 2.30 -2.44 0.55
C ILE A 35 2.20 -2.50 -0.97
N SER A 36 3.27 -2.92 -1.66
CA SER A 36 3.30 -3.04 -3.12
C SER A 36 2.28 -4.08 -3.62
N ILE A 37 2.20 -5.24 -2.97
CA ILE A 37 1.23 -6.30 -3.31
C ILE A 37 -0.20 -5.80 -3.09
N VAL A 38 -0.47 -5.14 -1.96
CA VAL A 38 -1.79 -4.56 -1.67
C VAL A 38 -2.19 -3.53 -2.74
N PHE A 39 -1.26 -2.68 -3.17
CA PHE A 39 -1.50 -1.68 -4.20
C PHE A 39 -1.77 -2.31 -5.58
N LEU A 40 -1.03 -3.36 -5.95
CA LEU A 40 -1.27 -4.12 -7.18
C LEU A 40 -2.64 -4.81 -7.18
N ILE A 41 -3.10 -5.33 -6.05
CA ILE A 41 -4.44 -5.92 -5.94
C ILE A 41 -5.51 -4.84 -6.10
N ARG A 42 -5.33 -3.65 -5.53
CA ARG A 42 -6.28 -2.53 -5.68
C ARG A 42 -6.41 -2.05 -7.12
N THR A 43 -5.31 -2.01 -7.86
CA THR A 43 -5.31 -1.62 -9.29
C THR A 43 -5.93 -2.70 -10.18
N GLN A 44 -5.75 -3.98 -9.87
CA GLN A 44 -6.48 -5.05 -10.56
C GLN A 44 -7.97 -5.04 -10.22
N LEU A 45 -8.35 -4.74 -8.98
CA LEU A 45 -9.76 -4.60 -8.59
C LEU A 45 -10.42 -3.36 -9.19
N SER A 46 -9.68 -2.30 -9.49
CA SER A 46 -10.22 -1.20 -10.30
C SER A 46 -10.43 -1.59 -11.75
N ASP A 47 -9.79 -2.65 -12.27
CA ASP A 47 -10.12 -3.17 -13.61
C ASP A 47 -11.24 -4.22 -13.56
N ILE A 48 -11.60 -4.72 -12.36
CA ILE A 48 -12.87 -5.42 -12.11
C ILE A 48 -13.96 -4.37 -11.83
N TYR A 49 -14.14 -3.42 -12.75
CA TYR A 49 -15.48 -2.89 -12.92
C TYR A 49 -16.29 -4.05 -13.46
N GLU A 50 -17.21 -4.60 -12.65
CA GLU A 50 -18.27 -5.44 -13.20
C GLU A 50 -18.84 -4.67 -14.39
N GLU A 51 -18.87 -5.30 -15.58
CA GLU A 51 -19.52 -4.70 -16.74
C GLU A 51 -20.95 -4.35 -16.32
N CYS A 52 -21.25 -3.07 -16.20
CA CYS A 52 -22.59 -2.64 -15.86
C CYS A 52 -23.42 -2.65 -17.14
N GLU A 53 -24.64 -3.19 -17.06
CA GLU A 53 -25.63 -3.09 -18.14
C GLU A 53 -26.60 -1.93 -17.87
N THR A 54 -26.85 -1.64 -16.59
CA THR A 54 -27.69 -0.53 -16.13
C THR A 54 -27.12 0.11 -14.87
N ASP A 55 -27.57 1.34 -14.55
CA ASP A 55 -27.15 2.09 -13.36
C ASP A 55 -27.40 1.34 -12.04
N ASP A 56 -28.32 0.38 -12.03
CA ASP A 56 -28.66 -0.40 -10.82
C ASP A 56 -27.57 -1.39 -10.40
N TYR A 57 -26.69 -1.77 -11.32
CA TYR A 57 -25.52 -2.62 -11.04
C TYR A 57 -24.39 -1.84 -10.38
N CYS A 58 -24.40 -0.51 -10.49
CA CYS A 58 -23.38 0.32 -9.89
C CYS A 58 -23.63 0.50 -8.37
N PRO A 59 -22.56 0.68 -7.58
CA PRO A 59 -22.70 0.97 -6.16
C PRO A 59 -23.61 2.17 -5.95
N LYS A 60 -24.68 1.99 -5.15
CA LYS A 60 -25.63 3.05 -4.83
C LYS A 60 -25.04 4.00 -3.79
N TYR A 61 -23.98 4.70 -4.18
CA TYR A 61 -23.47 5.87 -3.47
C TYR A 61 -24.20 7.10 -4.01
N ARG A 62 -25.04 7.71 -3.18
CA ARG A 62 -25.70 8.98 -3.48
C ARG A 62 -25.12 10.04 -2.57
N ASP A 63 -24.16 10.79 -3.09
CA ASP A 63 -23.88 12.12 -2.55
C ASP A 63 -24.83 13.11 -3.24
N LEU A 64 -25.10 14.26 -2.62
CA LEU A 64 -25.95 15.31 -3.20
C LEU A 64 -25.39 15.81 -4.53
N LEU A 65 -24.07 15.73 -4.70
CA LEU A 65 -23.35 16.23 -5.87
C LEU A 65 -22.98 15.13 -6.87
N TYR A 66 -22.83 13.88 -6.45
CA TYR A 66 -22.26 12.81 -7.28
C TYR A 66 -23.07 11.52 -7.20
N VAL A 67 -23.26 10.89 -8.36
CA VAL A 67 -23.91 9.59 -8.52
C VAL A 67 -23.08 8.71 -9.45
N PHE A 68 -23.03 7.41 -9.16
CA PHE A 68 -22.49 6.44 -10.12
C PHE A 68 -23.52 6.17 -11.22
N LYS A 69 -23.11 6.36 -12.48
CA LYS A 69 -23.87 5.94 -13.66
C LYS A 69 -23.09 4.89 -14.44
N CYS A 70 -23.81 4.05 -15.15
CA CYS A 70 -23.24 3.13 -16.10
C CYS A 70 -22.95 3.84 -17.43
N ILE A 71 -21.67 4.08 -17.72
CA ILE A 71 -21.19 4.71 -18.95
C ILE A 71 -20.17 3.77 -19.59
N ASP A 72 -20.38 3.42 -20.86
CA ASP A 72 -19.51 2.49 -21.60
C ASP A 72 -19.22 1.19 -20.83
N LYS A 73 -20.26 0.63 -20.20
CA LYS A 73 -20.21 -0.57 -19.35
C LYS A 73 -19.32 -0.44 -18.11
N ARG A 74 -18.96 0.78 -17.70
CA ARG A 74 -18.24 1.06 -16.47
C ARG A 74 -19.06 1.95 -15.55
N CYS A 75 -18.92 1.74 -14.25
CA CYS A 75 -19.52 2.63 -13.26
C CYS A 75 -18.65 3.88 -13.10
N GLU A 76 -19.08 4.97 -13.73
CA GLU A 76 -18.41 6.27 -13.68
C GLU A 76 -19.13 7.21 -12.71
N LEU A 77 -18.36 7.99 -11.95
CA LEU A 77 -18.89 8.98 -11.02
C LEU A 77 -19.20 10.27 -11.79
N VAL A 78 -20.46 10.68 -11.83
CA VAL A 78 -20.91 11.89 -12.53
C VAL A 78 -21.67 12.82 -11.61
N GLU A 79 -21.73 14.11 -11.97
CA GLU A 79 -22.50 15.08 -11.21
C GLU A 79 -24.00 14.79 -11.30
N ALA A 80 -24.71 14.84 -10.17
CA ALA A 80 -26.14 14.56 -10.08
C ALA A 80 -27.02 15.68 -10.70
N HIS A 81 -26.42 16.84 -10.97
CA HIS A 81 -27.08 18.04 -11.48
C HIS A 81 -26.49 18.47 -12.83
N ALA A 82 -26.73 17.70 -13.89
CA ALA A 82 -26.46 18.08 -15.28
C ALA A 82 -27.66 17.74 -16.16
#